data_AF-A0A383RUY9-F1
#
_entry.id   AF-A0A383RUY9-F1
#
_cell.length_a   1.000
_cell.length_b   1.000
_cell.length_c   1.000
_cell.angle_alpha   90.00
_cell.angle_beta   90.00
_cell.angle_gamma   90.00
#
_symmetry.space_group_name_H-M   'P 1'
#
loop_
_entity.id
_entity.type
_entity.pdbx_description
1 polymer ?
#
loop_
_entity_poly.entity_id
_entity_poly.type
_entity_poly.pdbx_seq_one_letter_code
_entity_poly.pdbx_strand_id
1 'polypeptide(L)'
;MTAIFAANVIPQCPNLGADDLCAIYTERPLVCRIYPMEINPFIALAPSSKDCPPESWEQGNLLGSDRELTHQILQSRQADRDDAQRKVQLCEALGLTTAAWKGNGFTVYMPTVERMLAALEGLASEGQTTQPWRIRADDVALHEALEDRSFALQTTASADYIFHQL
;
A
#
# COMPACT_ATOMS: atom_id res chain seq x y z
N MET A 1 -10.30 8.13 3.81
CA MET A 1 -8.83 8.18 3.80
C MET A 1 -8.31 6.85 3.28
N THR A 2 -7.22 6.82 2.52
CA THR A 2 -6.54 5.58 2.11
C THR A 2 -5.11 5.62 2.62
N ALA A 3 -4.73 4.64 3.42
CA ALA A 3 -3.36 4.49 3.92
C ALA A 3 -2.69 3.31 3.20
N ILE A 4 -1.47 3.54 2.72
CA ILE A 4 -0.65 2.54 2.04
C ILE A 4 0.56 2.27 2.91
N PHE A 5 0.78 1.01 3.25
CA PHE A 5 1.94 0.55 4.01
C PHE A 5 2.88 -0.11 3.02
N ALA A 6 4.06 0.45 2.87
CA ALA A 6 5.09 -0.05 1.98
C ALA A 6 6.36 -0.32 2.79
N ALA A 7 7.13 -1.30 2.35
CA ALA A 7 8.45 -1.61 2.89
C ALA A 7 9.47 -1.50 1.77
N ASN A 8 10.74 -1.30 2.14
CA ASN A 8 11.82 -1.30 1.17
C ASN A 8 11.94 -2.66 0.49
N VAL A 9 12.15 -2.63 -0.82
CA VAL A 9 12.55 -3.82 -1.57
C VAL A 9 13.94 -4.22 -1.12
N ILE A 10 14.09 -5.44 -0.61
CA ILE A 10 15.40 -6.01 -0.32
C ILE A 10 16.03 -6.56 -1.61
N PRO A 11 17.36 -6.47 -1.80
CA PRO A 11 17.99 -6.88 -3.04
C PRO A 11 17.73 -8.34 -3.45
N GLN A 12 17.58 -9.24 -2.47
CA GLN A 12 17.23 -10.64 -2.70
C GLN A 12 16.29 -11.14 -1.60
N CYS A 13 15.19 -11.77 -1.99
CA CYS A 13 14.27 -12.40 -1.05
C CYS A 13 14.95 -13.62 -0.39
N PRO A 14 14.94 -13.76 0.95
CA PRO A 14 15.56 -14.89 1.64
C PRO A 14 14.86 -16.23 1.37
N ASN A 15 13.66 -16.19 0.79
CA ASN A 15 12.89 -17.37 0.41
C ASN A 15 13.05 -17.75 -1.07
N LEU A 16 13.95 -17.08 -1.80
CA LEU A 16 14.25 -17.41 -3.20
C LEU A 16 15.20 -18.61 -3.25
N GLY A 17 14.81 -19.64 -3.99
CA GLY A 17 15.61 -20.85 -4.22
C GLY A 17 16.75 -20.63 -5.23
N ALA A 18 17.56 -21.66 -5.43
CA ALA A 18 18.64 -21.65 -6.41
C ALA A 18 18.15 -21.68 -7.88
N ASP A 19 16.87 -21.98 -8.08
CA ASP A 19 16.15 -21.98 -9.35
C ASP A 19 15.33 -20.69 -9.56
N ASP A 20 15.55 -19.66 -8.75
CA ASP A 20 14.81 -18.40 -8.74
C ASP A 20 13.29 -18.56 -8.50
N LEU A 21 12.86 -19.68 -7.91
CA LEU A 21 11.49 -19.90 -7.47
C LEU A 21 11.33 -19.60 -5.98
N CYS A 22 10.18 -19.07 -5.58
CA CYS A 22 9.89 -18.85 -4.16
C CYS A 22 9.61 -20.19 -3.46
N ALA A 23 10.31 -20.46 -2.35
CA ALA A 23 10.10 -21.67 -1.56
C ALA A 23 8.81 -21.64 -0.71
N ILE A 24 8.16 -20.46 -0.58
CA ILE A 24 7.06 -20.24 0.37
C ILE A 24 5.72 -19.81 -0.26
N TYR A 25 5.41 -20.31 -1.46
CA TYR A 25 4.15 -19.98 -2.13
C TYR A 25 2.91 -20.39 -1.34
N THR A 26 3.00 -21.44 -0.51
CA THR A 26 1.88 -21.95 0.29
C THR A 26 1.66 -21.11 1.55
N GLU A 27 2.73 -20.59 2.16
CA GLU A 27 2.66 -19.75 3.35
C GLU A 27 2.26 -18.30 3.01
N ARG A 28 2.65 -17.81 1.81
CA ARG A 28 2.34 -16.44 1.36
C ARG A 28 1.65 -16.41 -0.02
N PRO A 29 0.49 -17.07 -0.18
CA PRO A 29 -0.18 -17.19 -1.47
C PRO A 29 -0.67 -15.84 -1.99
N LEU A 30 -1.15 -14.96 -1.10
CA LEU A 30 -1.68 -13.64 -1.45
C LEU A 30 -0.61 -12.59 -1.72
N VAL A 31 0.67 -12.96 -1.70
CA VAL A 31 1.78 -12.05 -1.98
C VAL A 31 2.73 -12.68 -2.99
N CYS A 32 3.38 -13.78 -2.61
CA CYS A 32 4.44 -14.37 -3.42
C CYS A 32 3.90 -15.00 -4.70
N ARG A 33 2.75 -15.69 -4.64
CA ARG A 33 2.19 -16.38 -5.83
C ARG A 33 1.52 -15.40 -6.79
N ILE A 34 0.90 -14.34 -6.28
CA ILE A 34 0.27 -13.32 -7.13
C ILE A 34 1.25 -12.24 -7.63
N TYR A 35 2.47 -12.16 -7.09
CA TYR A 35 3.45 -11.09 -7.37
C TYR A 35 3.70 -10.84 -8.87
N PRO A 36 3.88 -11.85 -9.74
CA PRO A 36 4.15 -11.59 -11.14
C PRO A 36 2.92 -11.03 -11.87
N MET A 37 1.72 -11.18 -11.30
CA MET A 37 0.45 -10.86 -11.96
C MET A 37 0.05 -9.40 -11.80
N GLU A 38 -0.94 -8.98 -12.58
CA GLU A 38 -1.56 -7.67 -12.41
C GLU A 38 -2.78 -7.77 -11.49
N ILE A 39 -2.62 -7.23 -10.28
CA ILE A 39 -3.67 -7.27 -9.25
C ILE A 39 -4.68 -6.14 -9.43
N ASN A 40 -4.40 -5.10 -10.21
CA ASN A 40 -5.37 -4.06 -10.52
C ASN A 40 -6.27 -4.50 -11.69
N PRO A 41 -7.60 -4.64 -11.50
CA PRO A 41 -8.48 -5.15 -12.57
C PRO A 41 -8.62 -4.20 -13.75
N PHE A 42 -8.15 -2.95 -13.63
CA PHE A 42 -8.26 -1.93 -14.67
C PHE A 42 -6.97 -1.75 -15.47
N ILE A 43 -5.90 -2.47 -15.11
CA ILE A 43 -4.61 -2.42 -15.81
C ILE A 43 -4.41 -3.77 -16.50
N ALA A 44 -4.10 -3.74 -17.79
CA ALA A 44 -3.74 -4.95 -18.51
C ALA A 44 -2.35 -5.43 -18.05
N LEU A 45 -2.19 -6.75 -17.90
CA LEU A 45 -0.88 -7.33 -17.60
C LEU A 45 0.07 -7.08 -18.77
N ALA A 46 1.16 -6.37 -18.50
CA ALA A 46 2.23 -6.11 -19.45
C ALA A 46 3.51 -6.80 -18.97
N PRO A 47 3.89 -7.97 -19.51
CA PRO A 47 5.11 -8.69 -19.15
C PRO A 47 6.38 -7.84 -19.19
N SER A 48 6.49 -6.94 -20.18
CA SER A 48 7.64 -6.06 -20.37
C SER A 48 7.82 -5.01 -19.26
N SER A 49 6.82 -4.80 -18.41
CA SER A 49 6.87 -3.89 -17.26
C SER A 49 7.04 -4.62 -15.93
N LYS A 50 7.41 -5.91 -15.95
CA LYS A 50 7.63 -6.72 -14.76
C LYS A 50 9.11 -7.04 -14.63
N ASP A 51 9.57 -7.23 -13.39
CA ASP A 51 10.98 -7.57 -13.11
C ASP A 51 11.33 -9.01 -13.49
N CYS A 52 10.33 -9.87 -13.70
CA CYS A 52 10.53 -11.26 -14.15
C CYS A 52 11.09 -11.29 -15.58
N PRO A 53 12.11 -12.12 -15.87
CA PRO A 53 12.78 -12.11 -17.15
C PRO A 53 11.87 -12.63 -18.29
N PRO A 54 12.07 -12.19 -19.55
CA PRO A 54 11.16 -12.48 -20.67
C PRO A 54 10.84 -13.97 -20.86
N GLU A 55 11.84 -14.84 -20.73
CA GLU A 55 11.71 -16.30 -20.87
C GLU A 55 10.71 -16.92 -19.87
N SER A 56 10.48 -16.28 -18.71
CA SER A 56 9.47 -16.73 -17.74
C SER A 56 8.04 -16.61 -18.28
N TRP A 57 7.81 -15.70 -19.24
CA TRP A 57 6.51 -15.44 -19.85
C TRP A 57 6.23 -16.32 -21.07
N GLU A 58 7.27 -16.91 -21.68
CA GLU A 58 7.16 -17.74 -22.88
C GLU A 58 6.78 -19.21 -22.58
N GLN A 59 6.96 -19.66 -21.34
CA GLN A 59 6.78 -21.07 -20.95
C GLN A 59 5.31 -21.55 -20.95
N GLY A 60 4.35 -20.70 -21.29
CA GLY A 60 2.91 -21.04 -21.49
C GLY A 60 2.14 -21.40 -20.22
N ASN A 61 2.84 -21.86 -19.18
CA ASN A 61 2.37 -22.05 -17.82
C ASN A 61 3.18 -21.15 -16.89
N LEU A 62 2.86 -19.86 -16.87
CA LEU A 62 3.26 -19.04 -15.71
C LEU A 62 2.77 -19.78 -14.47
N LEU A 63 3.65 -20.03 -13.50
CA LEU A 63 3.25 -20.62 -12.22
C LEU A 63 2.09 -19.80 -11.67
N GLY A 64 0.89 -20.39 -11.71
CA GLY A 64 -0.32 -19.73 -11.26
C GLY A 64 -1.27 -19.18 -12.33
N SER A 65 -1.16 -19.35 -13.64
CA SER A 65 -2.28 -18.92 -14.55
C SER A 65 -3.55 -19.81 -14.46
N ASP A 66 -3.78 -20.45 -13.31
CA ASP A 66 -4.89 -21.32 -13.00
C ASP A 66 -6.05 -20.59 -12.30
N ARG A 67 -7.15 -21.32 -12.08
CA ARG A 67 -8.33 -20.80 -11.38
C ARG A 67 -8.03 -20.41 -9.93
N GLU A 68 -7.06 -21.07 -9.29
CA GLU A 68 -6.70 -20.82 -7.89
C GLU A 68 -6.02 -19.46 -7.73
N LEU A 69 -5.13 -19.06 -8.64
CA LEU A 69 -4.56 -17.71 -8.64
C LEU A 69 -5.63 -16.65 -8.83
N THR A 70 -6.58 -16.87 -9.74
CA THR A 70 -7.68 -15.91 -9.93
C THR A 70 -8.43 -15.71 -8.62
N HIS A 71 -8.68 -16.80 -7.89
CA HIS A 71 -9.27 -16.75 -6.56
C HIS A 71 -8.37 -16.01 -5.56
N GLN A 72 -7.06 -16.27 -5.54
CA GLN A 72 -6.10 -15.59 -4.67
C GLN A 72 -5.98 -14.09 -4.95
N ILE A 73 -6.06 -13.65 -6.21
CA ILE A 73 -6.10 -12.23 -6.56
C ILE A 73 -7.38 -11.58 -6.00
N LEU A 74 -8.53 -12.24 -6.16
CA LEU A 74 -9.78 -11.74 -5.59
C LEU A 74 -9.72 -11.69 -4.05
N GLN A 75 -9.13 -12.71 -3.42
CA GLN A 75 -8.93 -12.79 -1.98
C GLN A 75 -7.98 -11.70 -1.48
N SER A 76 -6.87 -11.44 -2.17
CA SER A 76 -5.94 -10.35 -1.86
C SER A 76 -6.64 -8.99 -1.92
N ARG A 77 -7.42 -8.73 -2.98
CA ARG A 77 -8.22 -7.49 -3.08
C ARG A 77 -9.24 -7.35 -1.96
N GLN A 78 -9.84 -8.45 -1.53
CA GLN A 78 -10.79 -8.44 -0.42
C GLN A 78 -10.07 -8.15 0.90
N ALA A 79 -8.93 -8.81 1.17
CA ALA A 79 -8.10 -8.54 2.34
C ALA A 79 -7.68 -7.06 2.41
N ASP A 80 -7.27 -6.46 1.29
CA ASP A 80 -6.94 -5.04 1.25
C ASP A 80 -8.12 -4.12 1.58
N ARG A 81 -9.35 -4.50 1.18
CA ARG A 81 -10.58 -3.77 1.55
C ARG A 81 -10.91 -3.93 3.03
N ASP A 82 -10.80 -5.15 3.55
CA ASP A 82 -11.10 -5.47 4.94
C ASP A 82 -10.11 -4.77 5.89
N ASP A 83 -8.84 -4.67 5.50
CA ASP A 83 -7.79 -4.00 6.27
C ASP A 83 -7.79 -2.47 6.15
N ALA A 84 -8.54 -1.90 5.20
CA ALA A 84 -8.46 -0.47 4.87
C ALA A 84 -8.71 0.42 6.09
N GLN A 85 -9.74 0.12 6.88
CA GLN A 85 -10.07 0.89 8.08
C GLN A 85 -9.03 0.71 9.19
N ARG A 86 -8.50 -0.51 9.34
CA ARG A 86 -7.48 -0.82 10.36
C ARG A 86 -6.16 -0.12 10.08
N LYS A 87 -5.78 0.01 8.79
CA LYS A 87 -4.63 0.81 8.34
C LYS A 87 -4.79 2.29 8.74
N VAL A 88 -5.99 2.85 8.62
CA VAL A 88 -6.29 4.23 9.05
C VAL A 88 -6.21 4.37 10.57
N GLN A 89 -6.80 3.44 11.33
CA GLN A 89 -6.70 3.44 12.79
C GLN A 89 -5.26 3.36 13.29
N LEU A 90 -4.42 2.55 12.62
CA LEU A 90 -2.99 2.48 12.92
C LEU A 90 -2.30 3.83 12.69
N CYS A 91 -2.59 4.50 11.58
CA CYS A 91 -2.09 5.86 11.35
C CYS A 91 -2.52 6.82 12.46
N GLU A 92 -3.78 6.78 12.90
CA GLU A 92 -4.28 7.62 14.00
C GLU A 92 -3.60 7.31 15.33
N ALA A 93 -3.43 6.03 15.69
CA ALA A 93 -2.72 5.59 16.90
C ALA A 93 -1.25 6.05 16.91
N LEU A 94 -0.66 6.17 15.72
CA LEU A 94 0.69 6.70 15.52
C LEU A 94 0.72 8.24 15.43
N GLY A 95 -0.41 8.94 15.40
CA GLY A 95 -0.49 10.40 15.24
C GLY A 95 -0.25 10.88 13.80
N LEU A 96 -0.33 10.00 12.80
CA LEU A 96 -0.08 10.27 11.39
C LEU A 96 -1.37 10.73 10.71
N THR A 97 -1.85 11.94 11.05
CA THR A 97 -3.19 12.42 10.69
C THR A 97 -3.20 13.50 9.59
N THR A 98 -2.08 13.70 8.90
CA THR A 98 -2.04 14.54 7.68
C THR A 98 -1.98 13.66 6.44
N ALA A 99 -2.89 13.91 5.50
CA ALA A 99 -3.01 13.22 4.23
C ALA A 99 -2.75 14.17 3.06
N ALA A 100 -2.23 13.66 1.95
CA ALA A 100 -2.24 14.39 0.69
C ALA A 100 -3.55 14.23 -0.07
N TRP A 101 -3.86 15.19 -0.94
CA TRP A 101 -4.98 15.05 -1.88
C TRP A 101 -4.61 14.14 -3.06
N LYS A 102 -5.51 13.22 -3.41
CA LYS A 102 -5.32 12.30 -4.54
C LYS A 102 -5.11 13.09 -5.84
N GLY A 103 -4.03 12.78 -6.54
CA GLY A 103 -3.66 13.45 -7.79
C GLY A 103 -2.89 14.77 -7.60
N ASN A 104 -2.66 15.20 -6.35
CA ASN A 104 -1.79 16.35 -6.05
C ASN A 104 -0.48 15.93 -5.39
N GLY A 105 -0.49 14.89 -4.55
CA GLY A 105 0.74 14.41 -3.92
C GLY A 105 0.55 13.23 -2.98
N PHE A 106 1.60 12.97 -2.21
CA PHE A 106 1.67 11.98 -1.14
C PHE A 106 2.29 12.58 0.13
N THR A 107 1.74 12.22 1.28
CA THR A 107 2.37 12.42 2.59
C THR A 107 3.03 11.12 3.02
N VAL A 108 4.35 11.11 3.10
CA VAL A 108 5.17 9.94 3.42
C VAL A 108 5.68 10.04 4.85
N TYR A 109 5.34 9.05 5.65
CA TYR A 109 5.81 8.91 7.03
C TYR A 109 6.77 7.73 7.14
N MET A 110 7.75 7.83 8.04
CA MET A 110 8.73 6.79 8.30
C MET A 110 8.79 6.45 9.80
N PRO A 111 7.72 5.89 10.40
CA PRO A 111 7.78 5.39 11.76
C PRO A 111 8.78 4.23 11.86
N THR A 112 9.41 4.05 13.01
CA THR A 112 10.26 2.88 13.25
C THR A 112 9.42 1.62 13.34
N VAL A 113 10.04 0.46 13.11
CA VAL A 113 9.36 -0.85 13.20
C VAL A 113 8.81 -1.07 14.60
N GLU A 114 9.58 -0.71 15.64
CA GLU A 114 9.19 -0.86 17.05
C GLU A 114 7.93 -0.04 17.36
N ARG A 115 7.88 1.21 16.86
CA ARG A 115 6.72 2.07 17.06
C ARG A 115 5.48 1.54 16.32
N MET A 116 5.65 1.01 15.11
CA MET A 116 4.55 0.38 14.37
C MET A 116 4.03 -0.87 15.08
N LEU A 117 4.92 -1.75 15.54
CA LEU A 117 4.54 -2.98 16.26
C LEU A 117 3.81 -2.66 17.57
N ALA A 118 4.34 -1.74 18.38
CA ALA A 118 3.68 -1.32 19.61
C ALA A 118 2.29 -0.72 19.37
N ALA A 119 2.12 0.07 18.30
CA ALA A 119 0.81 0.60 17.93
C ALA A 119 -0.15 -0.49 17.45
N LEU A 120 0.33 -1.45 16.65
CA LEU A 120 -0.47 -2.60 16.19
C LEU A 120 -0.97 -3.47 17.35
N GLU A 121 -0.10 -3.75 18.33
CA GLU A 121 -0.44 -4.52 19.54
C GLU A 121 -1.46 -3.79 20.43
N GLY A 122 -1.41 -2.45 20.45
CA GLY A 122 -2.33 -1.62 21.22
C GLY A 122 -3.70 -1.39 20.56
N LEU A 123 -3.89 -1.77 19.29
CA LEU A 123 -5.16 -1.59 18.60
C LEU A 123 -6.21 -2.58 19.09
N ALA A 124 -7.35 -2.06 19.55
CA ALA A 124 -8.54 -2.87 19.82
C ALA A 124 -9.05 -3.54 18.54
N SER A 125 -9.66 -4.72 18.67
CA SER A 125 -10.25 -5.46 17.54
C SER A 125 -11.36 -4.67 16.83
N GLU A 126 -12.05 -3.81 17.57
CA GLU A 126 -13.07 -2.91 17.06
C GLU A 126 -12.73 -1.49 17.55
N GLY A 127 -12.62 -0.56 16.61
CA GLY A 127 -12.28 0.83 16.89
C GLY A 127 -12.91 1.74 15.84
N GLN A 128 -13.24 2.97 16.24
CA GLN A 128 -13.64 4.00 15.30
C GLN A 128 -12.47 4.96 15.10
N THR A 129 -12.35 5.49 13.89
CA THR A 129 -11.47 6.61 13.59
C THR A 129 -12.01 7.84 14.30
N THR A 130 -11.20 8.45 15.17
CA THR A 130 -11.64 9.56 16.04
C THR A 130 -10.78 10.79 15.90
N GLN A 131 -9.60 10.67 15.28
CA GLN A 131 -8.69 11.80 15.15
C GLN A 131 -9.10 12.73 14.00
N PRO A 132 -9.00 14.06 14.18
CA PRO A 132 -9.22 14.99 13.09
C PRO A 132 -8.08 14.88 12.08
N TRP A 133 -8.43 14.61 10.82
CA TRP A 133 -7.50 14.56 9.71
C TRP A 133 -7.33 15.93 9.07
N ARG A 134 -6.09 16.24 8.63
CA ARG A 134 -5.78 17.43 7.83
C ARG A 134 -5.34 17.05 6.43
N ILE A 135 -5.55 17.95 5.48
CA ILE A 135 -5.11 17.79 4.09
C ILE A 135 -3.91 18.70 3.83
N ARG A 136 -2.87 18.11 3.25
CA ARG A 136 -1.74 18.84 2.67
C ARG A 136 -1.89 18.88 1.16
N ALA A 137 -1.88 20.08 0.60
CA ALA A 137 -1.81 20.35 -0.83
C ALA A 137 -0.98 21.62 -1.05
N ASP A 138 -0.20 21.67 -2.13
CA ASP A 138 0.58 22.85 -2.53
C ASP A 138 -0.04 23.61 -3.71
N ASP A 139 -1.02 23.01 -4.40
CA ASP A 139 -1.76 23.70 -5.46
C ASP A 139 -2.71 24.74 -4.85
N VAL A 140 -2.53 26.00 -5.25
CA VAL A 140 -3.27 27.15 -4.70
C VAL A 140 -4.77 27.04 -4.97
N ALA A 141 -5.16 26.68 -6.20
CA ALA A 141 -6.57 26.58 -6.57
C ALA A 141 -7.26 25.44 -5.82
N LEU A 142 -6.57 24.32 -5.63
CA LEU A 142 -7.04 23.22 -4.81
C LEU A 142 -7.12 23.62 -3.33
N HIS A 143 -6.15 24.36 -2.82
CA HIS A 143 -6.16 24.85 -1.44
C HIS A 143 -7.39 25.70 -1.17
N GLU A 144 -7.63 26.72 -1.99
CA GLU A 144 -8.82 27.58 -1.91
C GLU A 144 -10.12 26.75 -1.98
N ALA A 145 -10.21 25.82 -2.94
CA ALA A 145 -11.38 24.95 -3.09
C ALA A 145 -11.63 24.03 -1.88
N LEU A 146 -10.58 23.65 -1.15
CA LEU A 146 -10.68 22.84 0.07
C LEU A 146 -11.05 23.70 1.29
N GLU A 147 -10.53 24.93 1.40
CA GLU A 147 -10.90 25.89 2.44
C GLU A 147 -12.38 26.28 2.34
N ASP A 148 -12.86 26.56 1.12
CA ASP A 148 -14.27 26.88 0.85
C ASP A 148 -15.22 25.75 1.27
N ARG A 149 -14.71 24.50 1.26
CA ARG A 149 -15.45 23.31 1.70
C ARG A 149 -15.22 22.95 3.17
N SER A 150 -14.55 23.82 3.91
CA SER A 150 -14.26 23.66 5.34
C SER A 150 -13.44 22.40 5.66
N PHE A 151 -12.59 21.94 4.74
CA PHE A 151 -11.61 20.91 5.09
C PHE A 151 -10.52 21.51 5.98
N ALA A 152 -10.07 20.75 6.97
CA ALA A 152 -8.92 21.15 7.78
C ALA A 152 -7.64 21.02 6.96
N LEU A 153 -6.89 22.11 6.81
CA LEU A 153 -5.66 22.14 5.99
C LEU A 153 -4.40 22.20 6.85
N GLN A 154 -3.35 21.58 6.34
CA GLN A 154 -1.99 21.69 6.87
C GLN A 154 -1.20 22.63 5.96
N THR A 155 -1.11 23.90 6.36
CA THR A 155 -0.46 24.99 5.60
C THR A 155 1.03 25.13 5.88
N THR A 156 1.51 24.58 6.99
CA THR A 156 2.90 24.67 7.42
C THR A 156 3.64 23.37 7.16
N ALA A 157 4.90 23.49 6.73
CA ALA A 157 5.80 22.37 6.65
C ALA A 157 5.96 21.73 8.04
N SER A 158 5.83 20.40 8.11
CA SER A 158 6.07 19.62 9.33
C SER A 158 7.33 18.78 9.15
N ALA A 159 8.08 18.58 10.24
CA ALA A 159 9.19 17.63 10.28
C ALA A 159 8.72 16.17 10.40
N ASP A 160 7.43 15.94 10.66
CA ASP A 160 6.88 14.61 10.94
C ASP A 160 6.66 13.76 9.68
N TYR A 161 6.59 14.40 8.51
CA TYR A 161 6.37 13.72 7.22
C TYR A 161 7.04 14.46 6.06
N ILE A 162 7.29 13.73 4.98
CA ILE A 162 7.73 14.27 3.70
C ILE A 162 6.51 14.46 2.81
N PHE A 163 6.35 15.63 2.21
CA PHE A 163 5.35 15.85 1.15
C PHE A 163 6.00 15.68 -0.22
N HIS A 164 5.48 14.74 -1.02
CA HIS A 164 5.91 14.51 -2.38
C HIS A 164 4.79 14.92 -3.34
N GLN A 165 5.00 15.99 -4.10
CA GLN A 165 4.07 16.45 -5.11
C GLN A 165 4.15 15.57 -6.37
N LEU A 166 3.01 15.35 -7.01
CA LEU A 166 2.88 14.60 -8.27
C LEU A 166 3.10 15.47 -9.51
#